data_AF-A0A8B9EEK9-F1
#
_entry.id   AF-A0A8B9EEK9-F1
#
_cell.length_a   1.000
_cell.length_b   1.000
_cell.length_c   1.000
_cell.angle_alpha   90.00
_cell.angle_beta   90.00
_cell.angle_gamma   90.00
#
_symmetry.space_group_name_H-M   'P 1'
#
loop_
_entity.id
_entity.type
_entity.pdbx_description
1 polymer ?
#
loop_
_entity_poly.entity_id
_entity_poly.type
_entity_poly.pdbx_seq_one_letter_code
_entity_poly.pdbx_strand_id
1 'polypeptide(L)'
;MGLLTHLYRTFEKAKFAGFCQKLAAGAQAGDPLCCHIFNKAGEVLARHVVAVLPKIDESLFQGELGLPIVCVGSVWNSWEMMREGFVRVLAQARGERPGGPFTHFSLLKLRHSSALGAASLGAKSIGQALPLDYASNADVFYSHRF
;
A
#
# COMPACT_ATOMS: atom_id res chain seq x y z
N MET A 1 -31.23 17.72 0.68
CA MET A 1 -30.91 16.47 -0.04
C MET A 1 -30.22 15.51 0.93
N GLY A 2 -30.63 14.24 0.98
CA GLY A 2 -30.04 13.22 1.87
C GLY A 2 -29.12 12.23 1.13
N LEU A 3 -28.50 11.31 1.88
CA LEU A 3 -27.51 10.34 1.38
C LEU A 3 -27.99 9.55 0.15
N LEU A 4 -29.28 9.18 0.09
CA LEU A 4 -29.85 8.37 -0.99
C LEU A 4 -29.70 9.02 -2.38
N THR A 5 -29.74 10.35 -2.48
CA THR A 5 -29.59 11.00 -3.80
C THR A 5 -28.19 10.79 -4.38
N HIS A 6 -27.15 10.85 -3.53
CA HIS A 6 -25.76 10.61 -3.90
C HIS A 6 -25.45 9.15 -4.20
N LEU A 7 -26.29 8.22 -3.74
CA LEU A 7 -26.15 6.79 -4.01
C LEU A 7 -26.88 6.36 -5.28
N TYR A 8 -28.05 6.94 -5.57
CA TYR A 8 -28.95 6.39 -6.60
C TYR A 8 -29.25 7.31 -7.79
N ARG A 9 -29.11 8.63 -7.65
CA ARG A 9 -29.48 9.57 -8.73
C ARG A 9 -28.27 10.27 -9.32
N THR A 10 -27.36 10.71 -8.48
CA THR A 10 -26.19 11.52 -8.87
C THR A 10 -24.91 10.88 -8.34
N PHE A 11 -24.78 9.56 -8.50
CA PHE A 11 -23.59 8.85 -8.03
C PHE A 11 -22.37 9.31 -8.82
N GLU A 12 -21.36 9.74 -8.08
CA GLU A 12 -20.06 10.10 -8.63
C GLU A 12 -18.99 9.45 -7.75
N LYS A 13 -18.30 8.45 -8.32
CA LYS A 13 -17.36 7.61 -7.57
C LYS A 13 -16.27 8.44 -6.88
N ALA A 14 -15.70 9.44 -7.57
CA ALA A 14 -14.65 10.28 -7.02
C ALA A 14 -15.16 11.11 -5.83
N LYS A 15 -16.35 11.71 -5.95
CA LYS A 15 -16.99 12.45 -4.86
C LYS A 15 -17.31 11.56 -3.66
N PHE A 16 -17.84 10.36 -3.90
CA PHE A 16 -18.15 9.41 -2.83
C PHE A 16 -16.87 8.93 -2.12
N ALA A 17 -15.84 8.55 -2.88
CA ALA A 17 -14.53 8.18 -2.33
C ALA A 17 -13.86 9.35 -1.58
N GLY A 18 -14.11 10.59 -2.01
CA GLY A 18 -13.64 11.81 -1.34
C GLY A 18 -14.09 11.92 0.13
N PHE A 19 -15.19 11.28 0.52
CA PHE A 19 -15.61 11.21 1.93
C PHE A 19 -14.56 10.54 2.84
N CYS A 20 -13.67 9.70 2.28
CA CYS A 20 -12.54 9.12 3.00
C CYS A 20 -11.64 10.19 3.65
N GLN A 21 -11.52 11.40 3.07
CA GLN A 21 -10.78 12.50 3.68
C GLN A 21 -11.38 12.95 5.03
N LYS A 22 -12.71 12.91 5.17
CA LYS A 22 -13.39 13.24 6.42
C LYS A 22 -13.21 12.14 7.46
N LEU A 23 -13.22 10.87 7.03
CA LEU A 23 -12.87 9.75 7.91
C LEU A 23 -11.43 9.85 8.40
N ALA A 24 -10.48 10.22 7.52
CA ALA A 24 -9.08 10.39 7.90
C ALA A 24 -8.92 11.50 8.95
N ALA A 25 -9.60 12.63 8.77
CA ALA A 25 -9.60 13.71 9.76
C ALA A 25 -10.21 13.27 11.10
N GLY A 26 -11.30 12.50 11.07
CA GLY A 26 -11.91 11.92 12.27
C GLY A 26 -10.97 10.97 13.02
N ALA A 27 -10.31 10.07 12.29
CA ALA A 27 -9.33 9.15 12.87
C ALA A 27 -8.12 9.90 13.45
N GLN A 28 -7.64 10.94 12.78
CA GLN A 28 -6.58 11.80 13.30
C GLN A 28 -6.99 12.54 14.58
N ALA A 29 -8.28 12.91 14.71
CA ALA A 29 -8.83 13.49 15.92
C ALA A 29 -9.14 12.43 17.02
N GLY A 30 -8.89 11.15 16.76
CA GLY A 30 -9.12 10.06 17.72
C GLY A 30 -10.55 9.53 17.75
N ASP A 31 -11.40 9.85 16.76
CA ASP A 31 -12.74 9.26 16.68
C ASP A 31 -12.66 7.72 16.59
N PRO A 32 -13.25 6.97 17.54
CA PRO A 32 -13.07 5.51 17.60
C PRO A 32 -13.54 4.77 16.35
N LEU A 33 -14.64 5.22 15.73
CA LEU A 33 -15.17 4.58 14.54
C LEU A 33 -14.25 4.80 13.33
N CYS A 34 -13.79 6.03 13.13
CA CYS A 34 -12.86 6.34 12.06
C CYS A 34 -11.53 5.57 12.23
N CYS A 35 -10.97 5.53 13.46
CA CYS A 35 -9.79 4.72 13.77
C CYS A 35 -10.02 3.24 13.45
N HIS A 36 -11.16 2.69 13.85
CA HIS A 36 -11.52 1.30 13.55
C HIS A 36 -11.58 1.03 12.04
N ILE A 37 -12.18 1.94 11.25
CA ILE A 37 -12.27 1.80 9.79
C ILE A 37 -10.88 1.77 9.16
N PHE A 38 -9.96 2.67 9.54
CA PHE A 38 -8.60 2.67 8.99
C PHE A 38 -7.77 1.46 9.43
N ASN A 39 -7.91 1.02 10.67
CA ASN A 39 -7.31 -0.23 11.14
C ASN A 39 -7.79 -1.42 10.30
N LYS A 40 -9.10 -1.50 9.99
CA LYS A 40 -9.65 -2.52 9.09
C LYS A 40 -9.17 -2.38 7.64
N ALA A 41 -9.02 -1.17 7.13
CA ALA A 41 -8.43 -0.94 5.81
C ALA A 41 -6.98 -1.48 5.75
N GLY A 42 -6.19 -1.23 6.80
CA GLY A 42 -4.85 -1.80 6.95
C GLY A 42 -4.84 -3.33 6.92
N GLU A 43 -5.75 -3.98 7.66
CA GLU A 43 -5.90 -5.45 7.61
C GLU A 43 -6.21 -5.94 6.18
N VAL A 44 -7.15 -5.30 5.49
CA VAL A 44 -7.54 -5.70 4.12
C VAL A 44 -6.36 -5.55 3.15
N LEU A 45 -5.61 -4.45 3.23
CA LEU A 45 -4.43 -4.24 2.39
C LEU A 45 -3.35 -5.31 2.66
N ALA A 46 -3.08 -5.62 3.92
CA ALA A 46 -2.12 -6.67 4.28
C ALA A 46 -2.56 -8.06 3.81
N ARG A 47 -3.86 -8.38 3.84
CA ARG A 47 -4.37 -9.66 3.30
C ARG A 47 -4.05 -9.84 1.81
N HIS A 48 -3.98 -8.75 1.03
CA HIS A 48 -3.57 -8.85 -0.38
C HIS A 48 -2.10 -9.24 -0.51
N VAL A 49 -1.22 -8.72 0.36
CA VAL A 49 0.18 -9.15 0.42
C VAL A 49 0.26 -10.62 0.80
N VAL A 50 -0.43 -11.04 1.87
CA VAL A 50 -0.47 -12.45 2.32
C VAL A 50 -0.92 -13.38 1.20
N ALA A 51 -1.95 -13.00 0.45
CA ALA A 51 -2.49 -13.82 -0.64
C ALA A 51 -1.45 -14.11 -1.73
N VAL A 52 -0.52 -13.19 -1.99
CA VAL A 52 0.52 -13.36 -3.02
C VAL A 52 1.85 -13.86 -2.47
N LEU A 53 2.08 -13.82 -1.14
CA LEU A 53 3.33 -14.29 -0.50
C LEU A 53 3.83 -15.64 -1.02
N PRO A 54 2.99 -16.70 -1.19
CA PRO A 54 3.46 -18.01 -1.66
C PRO A 54 3.95 -18.03 -3.12
N LYS A 55 3.75 -16.94 -3.87
CA LYS A 55 4.13 -16.80 -5.28
C LYS A 55 5.32 -15.86 -5.49
N ILE A 56 5.82 -15.25 -4.42
CA ILE A 56 6.96 -14.34 -4.49
C ILE A 56 8.24 -15.19 -4.57
N ASP A 57 9.09 -14.85 -5.53
CA ASP A 57 10.41 -15.46 -5.68
C ASP A 57 11.29 -15.21 -4.45
N GLU A 58 12.04 -16.22 -4.01
CA GLU A 58 12.82 -16.13 -2.77
C GLU A 58 13.88 -15.02 -2.80
N SER A 59 14.39 -14.68 -3.99
CA SER A 59 15.38 -13.61 -4.16
C SER A 59 14.88 -12.25 -3.69
N LEU A 60 13.56 -12.01 -3.73
CA LEU A 60 12.95 -10.75 -3.30
C LEU A 60 12.92 -10.57 -1.78
N PHE A 61 13.25 -11.59 -0.99
CA PHE A 61 13.34 -11.48 0.48
C PHE A 61 14.78 -11.25 0.99
N GLN A 62 15.79 -11.45 0.14
CA GLN A 62 17.20 -11.55 0.56
C GLN A 62 17.92 -10.19 0.66
N GLY A 63 17.29 -9.11 0.19
CA GLY A 63 17.87 -7.76 0.23
C GLY A 63 17.79 -7.10 1.61
N GLU A 64 18.52 -5.99 1.79
CA GLU A 64 18.54 -5.19 3.03
C GLU A 64 17.18 -4.60 3.42
N LEU A 65 16.28 -4.47 2.44
CA LEU A 65 14.91 -3.99 2.62
C LEU A 65 13.92 -5.11 3.00
N GLY A 66 14.39 -6.35 3.11
CA GLY A 66 13.54 -7.52 3.19
C GLY A 66 12.69 -7.61 1.93
N LEU A 67 11.38 -7.83 2.09
CA LEU A 67 10.44 -7.70 0.98
C LEU A 67 10.11 -6.20 0.73
N PRO A 68 10.55 -5.59 -0.39
CA PRO A 68 10.13 -4.24 -0.75
C PRO A 68 8.70 -4.23 -1.30
N ILE A 69 7.82 -3.43 -0.70
CA ILE A 69 6.41 -3.27 -1.12
C ILE A 69 6.19 -1.83 -1.57
N VAL A 70 5.90 -1.64 -2.86
CA VAL A 70 5.62 -0.30 -3.42
C VAL A 70 4.17 0.09 -3.14
N CYS A 71 3.99 1.16 -2.39
CA CYS A 71 2.70 1.69 -1.97
C CYS A 71 2.28 2.86 -2.87
N VAL A 72 1.26 2.64 -3.72
CA VAL A 72 0.71 3.66 -4.62
C VAL A 72 -0.73 4.00 -4.23
N GLY A 73 -1.05 5.30 -4.24
CA GLY A 73 -2.40 5.82 -3.98
C GLY A 73 -2.50 6.68 -2.72
N SER A 74 -3.45 7.62 -2.69
CA SER A 74 -3.55 8.64 -1.64
C SER A 74 -3.92 8.11 -0.25
N VAL A 75 -4.47 6.89 -0.16
CA VAL A 75 -4.82 6.25 1.12
C VAL A 75 -3.58 6.02 1.99
N TRP A 76 -2.40 5.82 1.39
CA TRP A 76 -1.13 5.66 2.10
C TRP A 76 -0.68 6.92 2.86
N ASN A 77 -1.23 8.10 2.55
CA ASN A 77 -1.02 9.31 3.36
C ASN A 77 -1.57 9.14 4.80
N SER A 78 -2.44 8.16 5.01
CA SER A 78 -3.01 7.80 6.30
C SER A 78 -2.36 6.55 6.91
N TRP A 79 -1.11 6.23 6.52
CA TRP A 79 -0.39 5.03 6.96
C TRP A 79 -0.42 4.81 8.47
N GLU A 80 -0.19 5.85 9.27
CA GLU A 80 -0.15 5.75 10.73
C GLU A 80 -1.44 5.14 11.33
N MET A 81 -2.60 5.43 10.73
CA MET A 81 -3.90 4.89 11.17
C MET A 81 -4.15 3.45 10.67
N MET A 82 -3.46 3.02 9.60
CA MET A 82 -3.57 1.68 9.03
C MET A 82 -2.53 0.71 9.60
N ARG A 83 -1.42 1.24 10.14
CA ARG A 83 -0.22 0.49 10.50
C ARG A 83 -0.50 -0.73 11.36
N GLU A 84 -1.26 -0.56 12.42
CA GLU A 84 -1.52 -1.63 13.40
C GLU A 84 -2.19 -2.83 12.74
N GLY A 85 -3.26 -2.60 11.99
CA GLY A 85 -3.99 -3.65 11.27
C GLY A 85 -3.18 -4.30 10.17
N PHE A 86 -2.39 -3.51 9.46
CA PHE A 86 -1.51 -4.01 8.41
C PHE A 86 -0.43 -4.95 8.97
N VAL A 87 0.32 -4.48 9.98
CA VAL A 87 1.41 -5.25 10.61
C VAL A 87 0.87 -6.51 11.29
N ARG A 88 -0.26 -6.42 12.01
CA ARG A 88 -0.87 -7.56 12.69
C ARG A 88 -1.17 -8.71 11.74
N VAL A 89 -1.78 -8.44 10.59
CA VAL A 89 -2.10 -9.46 9.59
C VAL A 89 -0.84 -10.11 9.01
N LEU A 90 0.20 -9.31 8.72
CA LEU A 90 1.46 -9.86 8.21
C LEU A 90 2.19 -10.72 9.26
N ALA A 91 2.19 -10.28 10.53
CA ALA A 91 2.79 -11.03 11.62
C ALA A 91 2.09 -12.37 11.86
N GLN A 92 0.75 -12.41 11.74
CA GLN A 92 -0.02 -13.66 11.81
C GLN A 92 0.37 -14.62 10.68
N ALA A 93 0.42 -14.14 9.43
CA ALA A 93 0.82 -14.97 8.29
C ALA A 93 2.27 -15.48 8.40
N ARG A 94 3.18 -14.69 8.97
CA ARG A 94 4.54 -15.13 9.30
C ARG A 94 4.53 -16.21 10.38
N GLY A 95 3.69 -16.07 11.40
CA GLY A 95 3.55 -17.05 12.50
C GLY A 95 3.05 -18.42 12.03
N GLU A 96 2.24 -18.47 10.98
CA GLU A 96 1.78 -19.73 10.35
C GLU A 96 2.90 -20.45 9.59
N ARG A 97 3.99 -19.76 9.25
CA ARG A 97 5.18 -20.32 8.58
C ARG A 97 6.47 -19.92 9.29
N PRO A 98 6.72 -20.45 10.50
CA PRO A 98 7.93 -20.15 11.25
C PRO A 98 9.18 -20.52 10.44
N GLY A 99 10.18 -19.64 10.42
CA GLY A 99 11.44 -19.88 9.70
C GLY A 99 11.37 -19.66 8.17
N GLY A 100 10.24 -19.17 7.64
CA GLY A 100 10.14 -18.80 6.23
C GLY A 100 11.00 -17.56 5.86
N PRO A 101 11.22 -17.31 4.55
CA PRO A 101 12.09 -16.23 4.07
C PRO A 101 11.54 -14.82 4.38
N PHE A 102 10.24 -14.70 4.67
CA PHE A 102 9.59 -13.43 5.00
C PHE A 102 9.89 -12.98 6.44
N THR A 103 11.08 -12.41 6.63
CA THR A 103 11.60 -12.00 7.95
C THR A 103 11.37 -10.52 8.27
N HIS A 104 11.28 -9.67 7.25
CA HIS A 104 11.04 -8.23 7.35
C HIS A 104 10.54 -7.67 6.02
N PHE A 105 10.01 -6.46 6.06
CA PHE A 105 9.55 -5.73 4.87
C PHE A 105 9.82 -4.24 5.00
N SER A 106 9.89 -3.58 3.84
CA SER A 106 9.93 -2.13 3.72
C SER A 106 8.81 -1.65 2.81
N LEU A 107 8.16 -0.55 3.19
CA LEU A 107 7.17 0.14 2.36
C LEU A 107 7.83 1.30 1.63
N LEU A 108 7.63 1.34 0.32
CA LEU A 108 8.24 2.32 -0.57
C LEU A 108 7.19 3.25 -1.15
N LYS A 109 7.53 4.53 -1.29
CA LYS A 109 6.74 5.53 -2.01
C LYS A 109 7.52 6.01 -3.23
N LEU A 110 6.84 6.23 -4.35
CA LEU A 110 7.46 6.75 -5.56
C LEU A 110 7.76 8.26 -5.41
N ARG A 111 8.91 8.68 -5.94
CA ARG A 111 9.32 10.10 -6.03
C ARG A 111 8.90 10.75 -7.34
N HIS A 112 8.66 9.94 -8.36
CA HIS A 112 8.23 10.37 -9.68
C HIS A 112 6.88 9.76 -10.06
N SER A 113 6.25 10.34 -11.08
CA SER A 113 5.04 9.77 -11.66
C SER A 113 5.30 8.36 -12.20
N SER A 114 4.32 7.47 -12.06
CA SER A 114 4.34 6.15 -12.69
C SER A 114 4.46 6.22 -14.23
N ALA A 115 4.19 7.39 -14.83
CA ALA A 115 4.45 7.65 -16.24
C ALA A 115 5.92 7.42 -16.64
N LEU A 116 6.89 7.58 -15.72
CA LEU A 116 8.29 7.25 -15.98
C LEU A 116 8.47 5.75 -16.28
N GLY A 117 7.80 4.90 -15.50
CA GLY A 117 7.76 3.45 -15.75
C GLY A 117 7.08 3.13 -17.09
N ALA A 118 6.00 3.83 -17.43
CA ALA A 118 5.32 3.66 -18.71
C ALA A 118 6.24 4.03 -19.90
N ALA A 119 6.99 5.13 -19.80
CA ALA A 119 7.97 5.52 -20.82
C ALA A 119 9.08 4.47 -20.99
N SER A 120 9.58 3.93 -19.89
CA SER A 120 10.58 2.85 -19.90
C SER A 120 10.05 1.57 -20.56
N LEU A 121 8.82 1.16 -20.23
CA LEU A 121 8.16 0.02 -20.87
C LEU A 121 7.89 0.26 -22.36
N GLY A 122 7.55 1.49 -22.74
CA GLY A 122 7.38 1.90 -24.14
C GLY A 122 8.69 1.88 -24.94
N ALA A 123 9.81 2.33 -24.36
CA ALA A 123 11.11 2.18 -24.99
C ALA A 123 11.47 0.69 -25.17
N LYS A 124 11.23 -0.12 -24.13
CA LYS A 124 11.52 -1.56 -24.16
C LYS A 124 10.75 -2.30 -25.25
N SER A 125 9.51 -1.89 -25.56
CA SER A 125 8.70 -2.55 -26.60
C SER A 125 9.24 -2.37 -28.01
N ILE A 126 10.07 -1.34 -28.25
CA ILE A 126 10.77 -1.10 -29.53
C ILE A 126 12.25 -1.49 -29.48
N GLY A 127 12.64 -2.31 -28.49
CA GLY A 127 14.02 -2.77 -28.32
C GLY A 127 15.00 -1.70 -27.82
N GLN A 128 14.50 -0.57 -27.32
CA GLN A 128 15.31 0.51 -26.75
C GLN A 128 15.32 0.45 -25.23
N ALA A 129 16.41 0.91 -24.61
CA ALA A 129 16.52 1.02 -23.16
C ALA A 129 16.47 2.49 -22.75
N LEU A 130 15.49 2.86 -21.92
CA LEU A 130 15.47 4.18 -21.29
C LEU A 130 16.38 4.15 -20.05
N PRO A 131 17.44 4.98 -19.97
CA PRO A 131 18.28 5.05 -18.78
C PRO A 131 17.45 5.53 -17.58
N LEU A 132 17.42 4.73 -16.51
CA LEU A 132 16.70 5.06 -15.28
C LEU A 132 17.64 4.93 -14.08
N ASP A 133 17.58 5.93 -13.20
CA ASP A 133 18.16 5.83 -11.87
C ASP A 133 17.09 5.32 -10.90
N TYR A 134 17.06 4.00 -10.68
CA TYR A 134 16.07 3.39 -9.80
C TYR A 134 16.23 3.79 -8.33
N ALA A 135 17.46 4.11 -7.89
CA ALA A 135 17.73 4.50 -6.52
C ALA A 135 17.08 5.84 -6.17
N SER A 136 16.97 6.76 -7.13
CA SER A 136 16.27 8.04 -6.94
C SER A 136 14.77 8.00 -7.25
N ASN A 137 14.22 6.86 -7.67
CA ASN A 137 12.81 6.76 -8.07
C ASN A 137 11.85 6.47 -6.90
N ALA A 138 12.35 6.00 -5.76
CA ALA A 138 11.52 5.67 -4.60
C ALA A 138 12.24 5.92 -3.27
N ASP A 139 11.47 6.28 -2.23
CA ASP A 139 11.94 6.37 -0.85
C ASP A 139 11.30 5.27 0.00
N VAL A 140 12.06 4.73 0.95
CA VAL A 140 11.49 3.93 2.04
C VAL A 140 10.84 4.87 3.06
N PHE A 141 9.58 4.64 3.41
CA PHE A 141 8.89 5.43 4.45
C PHE A 141 8.53 4.63 5.70
N TYR A 142 8.65 3.31 5.66
CA TYR A 142 8.44 2.43 6.81
C TYR A 142 9.19 1.11 6.62
N SER A 143 9.76 0.58 7.70
CA SER A 143 10.35 -0.77 7.74
C SER A 143 9.91 -1.50 9.00
N HIS A 144 9.71 -2.80 8.89
CA HIS A 144 9.31 -3.64 10.02
C HIS A 144 9.98 -5.01 9.97
N ARG A 145 10.47 -5.47 11.12
CA ARG A 145 11.08 -6.77 11.33
C ARG A 145 10.26 -7.55 12.37
N PHE A 146 9.88 -8.79 12.03
CA PHE A 146 9.03 -9.68 12.85
C PHE A 146 9.80 -10.42 13.95
#